data_AF-A0A550CUM7-F1
#
_entry.id   AF-A0A550CUM7-F1
#
_cell.length_a   1.000
_cell.length_b   1.000
_cell.length_c   1.000
_cell.angle_alpha   90.00
_cell.angle_beta   90.00
_cell.angle_gamma   90.00
#
_symmetry.space_group_name_H-M   'P 1'
#
loop_
_entity.id
_entity.type
_entity.pdbx_description
1 polymer ?
#
loop_
_entity_poly.entity_id
_entity_poly.type
_entity_poly.pdbx_seq_one_letter_code
_entity_poly.pdbx_strand_id
1 'polypeptide(L)'
;MNTTTTARRGSQTGLKNTCDYEDWEDLKDLFQKAAEQYESEDASEALSLLRGVIHECHRFLLHYQDPSVLFSAPSPHPDLDSPPNLSPSDEKQPSDWGFDNIRSDSIRSKGCHRHVAEPQPSLTRRKCKCRELPTAFHAILGSTLFLFGNLIAQDPEAALEDEPNIPTPYWLAALDVFETGENLPKRTDGRSTCEQPEDWRMAIVWGRTLVCIAEEAIDKCHQTPSFTADEPAWPKESPFSVIAARRPPITLRMSLAGATANDLMILAMDQFSRGIFHMPHPLHAVPALPDGTDSGVATPPPTSATAADNFSRAKELYTVAHEVLLLAEKLVVPAERQYWASWADSVFEQMRMEADMDNWRGPITRMRGKCWLTFGSARLDDIETRLQEAKSSADSDAILASEAAIEGRGALEKAMEFFERALELGSRPGEDMELDRSAEDRDSLAETKALLLEAVLPLIDLTPDKAKRDDLYARAVRVGGEDVVQLLQGDPMDEDED
;
A
#
# COMPACT_ATOMS: atom_id res chain seq x y z
N MET A 1 -4.61 17.70 34.58
CA MET A 1 -5.40 16.64 35.24
C MET A 1 -6.87 17.04 35.29
N ASN A 2 -7.59 16.69 34.22
CA ASN A 2 -9.02 16.47 34.07
C ASN A 2 -9.16 15.91 32.65
N THR A 3 -9.02 14.58 32.51
CA THR A 3 -8.95 13.85 31.23
C THR A 3 -10.32 13.67 30.58
N THR A 4 -11.17 14.70 30.62
CA THR A 4 -12.53 14.62 30.09
C THR A 4 -12.87 15.94 29.44
N THR A 5 -12.97 15.93 28.10
CA THR A 5 -13.46 17.01 27.21
C THR A 5 -12.36 17.67 26.37
N THR A 6 -12.13 17.10 25.19
CA THR A 6 -11.65 17.84 24.03
C THR A 6 -12.47 17.59 22.74
N ALA A 7 -13.57 16.83 22.81
CA ALA A 7 -14.57 16.80 21.74
C ALA A 7 -15.80 17.62 22.17
N ARG A 8 -16.11 18.66 21.41
CA ARG A 8 -17.39 19.37 21.47
C ARG A 8 -18.49 18.33 21.34
N ARG A 9 -19.40 18.30 22.32
CA ARG A 9 -20.53 17.38 22.49
C ARG A 9 -21.44 17.37 21.23
N GLY A 10 -21.06 16.58 20.21
CA GLY A 10 -21.86 16.27 19.03
C GLY A 10 -22.79 15.09 19.32
N SER A 11 -24.10 15.37 19.27
CA SER A 11 -25.24 14.45 19.15
C SER A 11 -25.12 13.02 19.72
N GLN A 12 -25.72 12.83 20.91
CA GLN A 12 -26.38 11.60 21.39
C GLN A 12 -25.57 10.31 21.60
N THR A 13 -24.49 10.33 22.39
CA THR A 13 -24.03 9.12 23.11
C THR A 13 -24.34 9.25 24.60
N GLY A 14 -25.62 9.15 24.96
CA GLY A 14 -26.01 9.07 26.37
C GLY A 14 -25.58 7.72 26.93
N LEU A 15 -24.58 7.68 27.84
CA LEU A 15 -24.26 6.63 28.84
C LEU A 15 -24.73 5.19 28.53
N LYS A 16 -24.60 4.69 27.28
CA LYS A 16 -24.80 3.29 26.97
C LYS A 16 -23.58 2.56 27.51
N ASN A 17 -23.77 1.73 28.53
CA ASN A 17 -22.70 0.91 29.14
C ASN A 17 -22.30 -0.30 28.27
N THR A 18 -22.70 -0.34 27.01
CA THR A 18 -22.49 -1.45 26.07
C THR A 18 -22.29 -0.90 24.66
N CYS A 19 -21.51 -1.59 23.82
CA CYS A 19 -21.56 -1.39 22.36
C CYS A 19 -22.36 -2.53 21.74
N ASP A 20 -23.29 -2.22 20.84
CA ASP A 20 -24.07 -3.19 20.10
C ASP A 20 -23.72 -3.18 18.60
N TYR A 21 -24.51 -3.86 17.78
CA TYR A 21 -24.29 -3.91 16.33
C TYR A 21 -24.66 -2.60 15.63
N GLU A 22 -25.58 -1.80 16.19
CA GLU A 22 -25.93 -0.49 15.61
C GLU A 22 -24.75 0.47 15.79
N ASP A 23 -24.11 0.44 16.96
CA ASP A 23 -22.88 1.20 17.21
C ASP A 23 -21.75 0.84 16.21
N TRP A 24 -21.72 -0.43 15.74
CA TRP A 24 -20.74 -0.87 14.74
C TRP A 24 -21.04 -0.30 13.34
N GLU A 25 -22.32 -0.27 12.95
CA GLU A 25 -22.73 0.37 11.69
C GLU A 25 -22.44 1.88 11.72
N ASP A 26 -22.75 2.56 12.82
CA ASP A 26 -22.47 3.98 13.02
C ASP A 26 -20.96 4.29 12.93
N LEU A 27 -20.11 3.40 13.48
CA LEU A 27 -18.66 3.51 13.39
C LEU A 27 -18.17 3.43 11.93
N LYS A 28 -18.72 2.51 11.13
CA LYS A 28 -18.38 2.40 9.70
C LYS A 28 -18.76 3.65 8.94
N ASP A 29 -19.97 4.18 9.18
CA ASP A 29 -20.44 5.41 8.55
C ASP A 29 -19.58 6.63 8.94
N LEU A 30 -19.18 6.71 10.21
CA LEU A 30 -18.28 7.75 10.69
C LEU A 30 -16.90 7.66 10.04
N PHE A 31 -16.33 6.45 9.94
CA PHE A 31 -15.06 6.23 9.26
C PHE A 31 -15.12 6.55 7.77
N GLN A 32 -16.18 6.14 7.08
CA GLN A 32 -16.38 6.44 5.66
C GLN A 32 -16.40 7.95 5.41
N LYS A 33 -17.14 8.71 6.23
CA LYS A 33 -17.14 10.18 6.16
C LYS A 33 -15.76 10.77 6.46
N ALA A 34 -15.06 10.25 7.44
CA ALA A 34 -13.71 10.70 7.77
C ALA A 34 -12.72 10.48 6.60
N ALA A 35 -12.81 9.32 5.94
CA ALA A 35 -11.98 8.99 4.78
C ALA A 35 -12.33 9.88 3.57
N GLU A 36 -13.61 10.13 3.30
CA GLU A 36 -14.04 11.05 2.24
C GLU A 36 -13.51 12.47 2.48
N GLN A 37 -13.59 12.98 3.71
CA GLN A 37 -13.06 14.30 4.02
C GLN A 37 -11.53 14.36 3.94
N TYR A 38 -10.85 13.28 4.33
CA TYR A 38 -9.40 13.16 4.13
C TYR A 38 -9.02 13.27 2.65
N GLU A 39 -9.77 12.63 1.76
CA GLU A 39 -9.53 12.69 0.30
C GLU A 39 -9.87 14.05 -0.32
N SER A 40 -10.78 14.82 0.31
CA SER A 40 -11.17 16.16 -0.16
C SER A 40 -10.18 17.28 0.20
N GLU A 41 -9.08 16.94 0.88
CA GLU A 41 -8.05 17.87 1.38
C GLU A 41 -8.52 18.87 2.46
N ASP A 42 -9.71 18.67 3.07
CA ASP A 42 -10.10 19.38 4.29
C ASP A 42 -9.50 18.70 5.53
N ALA A 43 -8.23 19.00 5.80
CA ALA A 43 -7.47 18.47 6.93
C ALA A 43 -8.17 18.73 8.28
N SER A 44 -8.85 19.88 8.43
CA SER A 44 -9.46 20.30 9.69
C SER A 44 -10.71 19.48 10.04
N GLU A 45 -11.56 19.23 9.03
CA GLU A 45 -12.75 18.41 9.18
C GLU A 45 -12.36 16.93 9.30
N ALA A 46 -11.42 16.46 8.46
CA ALA A 46 -10.90 15.10 8.51
C ALA A 46 -10.31 14.77 9.89
N LEU A 47 -9.45 15.63 10.45
CA LEU A 47 -8.89 15.45 11.79
C LEU A 47 -9.99 15.32 12.85
N SER A 48 -11.03 16.16 12.77
CA SER A 48 -12.13 16.14 13.74
C SER A 48 -12.92 14.83 13.69
N LEU A 49 -13.20 14.32 12.49
CA LEU A 49 -13.89 13.05 12.28
C LEU A 49 -13.04 11.86 12.70
N LEU A 50 -11.75 11.83 12.32
CA LEU A 50 -10.81 10.76 12.70
C LEU A 50 -10.63 10.67 14.22
N ARG A 51 -10.60 11.80 14.96
CA ARG A 51 -10.65 11.78 16.43
C ARG A 51 -11.91 11.08 16.93
N GLY A 52 -13.06 11.38 16.33
CA GLY A 52 -14.34 10.71 16.62
C GLY A 52 -14.25 9.20 16.42
N VAL A 53 -13.67 8.74 15.31
CA VAL A 53 -13.45 7.31 15.03
C VAL A 53 -12.54 6.67 16.08
N ILE A 54 -11.40 7.30 16.43
CA ILE A 54 -10.48 6.79 17.46
C ILE A 54 -11.20 6.66 18.81
N HIS A 55 -11.98 7.67 19.19
CA HIS A 55 -12.75 7.64 20.45
C HIS A 55 -13.78 6.51 20.47
N GLU A 56 -14.47 6.30 19.36
CA GLU A 56 -15.47 5.25 19.27
C GLU A 56 -14.82 3.86 19.28
N CYS A 57 -13.77 3.65 18.48
CA CYS A 57 -12.95 2.44 18.55
C CYS A 57 -12.41 2.17 19.97
N HIS A 58 -11.95 3.21 20.68
CA HIS A 58 -11.52 3.08 22.06
C HIS A 58 -12.65 2.58 22.97
N ARG A 59 -13.88 3.09 22.80
CA ARG A 59 -15.06 2.59 23.52
C ARG A 59 -15.28 1.09 23.28
N PHE A 60 -15.21 0.63 22.03
CA PHE A 60 -15.28 -0.81 21.71
C PHE A 60 -14.18 -1.62 22.42
N LEU A 61 -12.94 -1.12 22.42
CA LEU A 61 -11.81 -1.73 23.11
C LEU A 61 -11.91 -1.68 24.65
N LEU A 62 -12.84 -0.94 25.24
CA LEU A 62 -13.11 -1.03 26.68
C LEU A 62 -14.11 -2.14 27.01
N HIS A 63 -14.99 -2.49 26.07
CA HIS A 63 -16.06 -3.47 26.28
C HIS A 63 -15.73 -4.88 25.75
N TYR A 64 -14.93 -4.99 24.69
CA TYR A 64 -14.68 -6.27 23.99
C TYR A 64 -13.20 -6.54 23.84
N GLN A 65 -12.71 -7.70 24.30
CA GLN A 65 -11.34 -8.15 23.99
C GLN A 65 -11.14 -8.34 22.48
N ASP A 66 -12.18 -8.84 21.80
CA ASP A 66 -12.26 -8.95 20.35
C ASP A 66 -13.61 -8.38 19.90
N PRO A 67 -13.64 -7.17 19.30
CA PRO A 67 -14.87 -6.58 18.77
C PRO A 67 -15.54 -7.39 17.65
N SER A 68 -14.82 -8.33 17.02
CA SER A 68 -15.34 -9.16 15.93
C SER A 68 -16.55 -10.01 16.31
N VAL A 69 -16.73 -10.26 17.62
CA VAL A 69 -17.87 -11.01 18.15
C VAL A 69 -19.23 -10.39 17.82
N LEU A 70 -19.27 -9.09 17.52
CA LEU A 70 -20.51 -8.37 17.21
C LEU A 70 -21.02 -8.65 15.79
N PHE A 71 -20.12 -8.85 14.82
CA PHE A 71 -20.47 -8.93 13.39
C PHE A 71 -20.03 -10.24 12.72
N SER A 72 -19.14 -11.02 13.35
CA SER A 72 -18.64 -12.28 12.80
C SER A 72 -19.56 -13.48 13.12
N ALA A 73 -20.48 -13.35 14.07
CA ALA A 73 -21.42 -14.43 14.39
C ALA A 73 -22.42 -14.61 13.24
N PRO A 74 -22.63 -15.83 12.71
CA PRO A 74 -23.74 -16.07 11.80
C PRO A 74 -25.03 -15.74 12.56
N SER A 75 -25.85 -14.85 12.00
CA SER A 75 -27.17 -14.55 12.57
C SER A 75 -27.86 -15.87 12.90
N PRO A 76 -28.32 -16.09 14.15
CA PRO A 76 -29.16 -17.23 14.43
C PRO A 76 -30.37 -17.08 13.51
N HIS A 77 -30.41 -17.90 12.47
CA HIS A 77 -31.57 -17.94 11.60
C HIS A 77 -32.73 -18.39 12.49
N PRO A 78 -33.82 -17.63 12.60
CA PRO A 78 -35.08 -18.16 13.09
C PRO A 78 -35.61 -19.09 12.00
N ASP A 79 -34.97 -20.24 11.80
CA ASP A 79 -35.50 -21.27 10.94
C ASP A 79 -36.74 -21.82 11.64
N LEU A 80 -37.89 -21.33 11.17
CA LEU A 80 -38.99 -22.17 10.70
C LEU A 80 -39.06 -23.53 11.41
N ASP A 81 -39.95 -23.59 12.39
CA ASP A 81 -40.84 -24.71 12.68
C ASP A 81 -40.55 -25.99 11.87
N SER A 82 -39.57 -26.76 12.33
CA SER A 82 -39.60 -28.19 12.09
C SER A 82 -40.62 -28.77 13.07
N PRO A 83 -41.76 -29.32 12.62
CA PRO A 83 -42.76 -29.85 13.53
C PRO A 83 -42.18 -31.03 14.32
N PRO A 84 -42.59 -31.22 15.59
CA PRO A 84 -42.12 -32.33 16.38
C PRO A 84 -42.81 -33.59 15.87
N ASN A 85 -42.06 -34.50 15.23
CA ASN A 85 -42.59 -35.83 14.97
C ASN A 85 -41.54 -36.93 15.22
N LEU A 86 -41.61 -37.41 16.46
CA LEU A 86 -41.71 -38.82 16.84
C LEU A 86 -40.59 -39.80 16.43
N SER A 87 -39.59 -39.88 17.31
CA SER A 87 -39.12 -41.09 18.03
C SER A 87 -38.53 -42.29 17.24
N PRO A 88 -37.92 -43.30 17.89
CA PRO A 88 -36.57 -43.76 17.59
C PRO A 88 -36.53 -45.19 17.04
N SER A 89 -35.42 -45.59 16.42
CA SER A 89 -35.02 -46.99 16.39
C SER A 89 -33.51 -47.09 16.21
N ASP A 90 -32.88 -47.66 17.24
CA ASP A 90 -31.57 -48.27 17.22
C ASP A 90 -31.41 -49.19 16.00
N GLU A 91 -30.24 -49.15 15.36
CA GLU A 91 -29.51 -50.39 15.04
C GLU A 91 -28.05 -50.13 14.66
N LYS A 92 -27.17 -50.46 15.62
CA LYS A 92 -25.91 -51.21 15.49
C LYS A 92 -25.09 -51.03 14.19
N GLN A 93 -23.84 -50.56 14.32
CA GLN A 93 -22.70 -51.49 14.52
C GLN A 93 -21.37 -50.77 14.79
N PRO A 94 -20.41 -51.46 15.44
CA PRO A 94 -19.21 -50.89 16.05
C PRO A 94 -17.91 -51.09 15.24
N SER A 95 -16.89 -50.34 15.65
CA SER A 95 -15.44 -50.66 15.63
C SER A 95 -14.76 -50.96 14.29
N ASP A 96 -13.80 -50.10 13.89
CA ASP A 96 -12.38 -50.49 13.92
C ASP A 96 -11.47 -49.32 13.51
N TRP A 97 -10.78 -48.74 14.49
CA TRP A 97 -9.56 -47.96 14.26
C TRP A 97 -8.41 -48.69 14.97
N GLY A 98 -7.91 -49.74 14.31
CA GLY A 98 -6.71 -50.45 14.72
C GLY A 98 -5.46 -49.68 14.30
N PHE A 99 -4.76 -49.12 15.29
CA PHE A 99 -3.32 -48.89 15.21
C PHE A 99 -2.63 -50.23 15.49
N ASP A 100 -1.81 -50.75 14.57
CA ASP A 100 -0.54 -51.40 14.91
C ASP A 100 0.33 -51.73 13.67
N ASN A 101 1.50 -51.10 13.69
CA ASN A 101 2.82 -51.71 13.52
C ASN A 101 3.39 -52.19 12.16
N ILE A 102 4.41 -51.41 11.73
CA ILE A 102 5.84 -51.80 11.66
C ILE A 102 6.31 -52.82 10.58
N ARG A 103 7.23 -52.29 9.75
CA ARG A 103 8.46 -52.86 9.13
C ARG A 103 8.44 -53.64 7.80
N SER A 104 9.25 -53.04 6.92
CA SER A 104 10.43 -53.60 6.24
C SER A 104 10.28 -54.41 4.95
N ASP A 105 10.96 -53.84 3.95
CA ASP A 105 11.82 -54.46 2.95
C ASP A 105 11.23 -55.31 1.81
N SER A 106 11.44 -54.76 0.61
CA SER A 106 12.23 -55.37 -0.47
C SER A 106 11.50 -55.65 -1.80
N ILE A 107 12.19 -55.22 -2.87
CA ILE A 107 12.28 -55.85 -4.21
C ILE A 107 11.22 -55.53 -5.28
N ARG A 108 11.75 -54.86 -6.33
CA ARG A 108 11.53 -55.01 -7.78
C ARG A 108 10.13 -54.84 -8.40
N SER A 109 10.10 -53.80 -9.25
CA SER A 109 9.91 -53.89 -10.71
C SER A 109 8.49 -53.99 -11.28
N LYS A 110 8.31 -53.16 -12.33
CA LYS A 110 7.35 -53.21 -13.44
C LYS A 110 5.95 -52.63 -13.23
N GLY A 111 5.74 -51.54 -13.97
CA GLY A 111 4.53 -51.30 -14.76
C GLY A 111 3.34 -50.80 -13.98
N CYS A 112 3.12 -49.48 -13.97
CA CYS A 112 1.80 -48.95 -13.72
C CYS A 112 1.32 -48.13 -14.92
N HIS A 113 0.17 -48.59 -15.39
CA HIS A 113 -0.62 -48.01 -16.45
C HIS A 113 -1.05 -46.59 -16.07
N ARG A 114 -1.12 -45.77 -17.11
CA ARG A 114 -1.67 -44.41 -17.11
C ARG A 114 -3.16 -44.50 -16.73
N HIS A 115 -3.48 -44.38 -15.44
CA HIS A 115 -4.84 -44.06 -15.01
C HIS A 115 -5.10 -42.62 -15.39
N VAL A 116 -5.93 -42.44 -16.43
CA VAL A 116 -6.61 -41.18 -16.72
C VAL A 116 -7.44 -40.86 -15.50
N ALA A 117 -6.97 -39.89 -14.70
CA ALA A 117 -7.71 -39.38 -13.56
C ALA A 117 -9.00 -38.74 -14.08
N GLU A 118 -10.10 -39.37 -13.73
CA GLU A 118 -11.45 -38.85 -13.85
C GLU A 118 -11.50 -37.46 -13.18
N PRO A 119 -12.04 -36.42 -13.83
CA PRO A 119 -12.08 -35.08 -13.26
C PRO A 119 -12.97 -35.12 -12.03
N GLN A 120 -12.37 -34.96 -10.85
CA GLN A 120 -13.16 -34.80 -9.62
C GLN A 120 -14.11 -33.60 -9.79
N PRO A 121 -15.38 -33.72 -9.39
CA PRO A 121 -16.30 -32.59 -9.38
C PRO A 121 -15.71 -31.50 -8.50
N SER A 122 -15.50 -30.31 -9.07
CA SER A 122 -15.05 -29.12 -8.36
C SER A 122 -15.91 -28.95 -7.12
N LEU A 123 -15.32 -29.17 -5.93
CA LEU A 123 -15.95 -28.82 -4.66
C LEU A 123 -16.23 -27.32 -4.72
N THR A 124 -17.47 -26.96 -5.01
CA THR A 124 -17.91 -25.58 -4.99
C THR A 124 -17.69 -25.06 -3.57
N ARG A 125 -16.68 -24.20 -3.40
CA ARG A 125 -16.36 -23.57 -2.11
C ARG A 125 -17.64 -22.96 -1.57
N ARG A 126 -18.18 -23.53 -0.48
CA ARG A 126 -19.36 -22.99 0.18
C ARG A 126 -18.99 -21.59 0.68
N LYS A 127 -19.62 -20.55 0.13
CA LYS A 127 -19.42 -19.16 0.55
C LYS A 127 -19.71 -19.05 2.06
N CYS A 128 -18.82 -18.41 2.83
CA CYS A 128 -19.04 -18.06 4.25
C CYS A 128 -20.40 -17.36 4.38
N LYS A 129 -21.15 -17.64 5.44
CA LYS A 129 -22.31 -16.81 5.84
C LYS A 129 -21.90 -15.61 6.71
N CYS A 130 -20.61 -15.31 6.74
CA CYS A 130 -20.00 -14.27 7.55
C CYS A 130 -20.39 -12.93 6.92
N ARG A 131 -21.05 -12.04 7.68
CA ARG A 131 -21.46 -10.72 7.17
C ARG A 131 -20.24 -9.88 6.83
N GLU A 132 -19.21 -9.96 7.68
CA GLU A 132 -17.98 -9.19 7.58
C GLU A 132 -16.77 -10.02 8.00
N LEU A 133 -15.58 -9.52 7.67
CA LEU A 133 -14.30 -10.13 8.05
C LEU A 133 -14.01 -9.85 9.53
N PRO A 134 -13.46 -10.82 10.30
CA PRO A 134 -13.08 -10.58 11.69
C PRO A 134 -12.09 -9.42 11.87
N THR A 135 -11.28 -9.14 10.85
CA THR A 135 -10.30 -8.05 10.81
C THR A 135 -10.93 -6.66 10.61
N ALA A 136 -12.21 -6.56 10.22
CA ALA A 136 -12.82 -5.29 9.79
C ALA A 136 -12.67 -4.16 10.83
N PHE A 137 -12.84 -4.47 12.12
CA PHE A 137 -12.62 -3.50 13.19
C PHE A 137 -11.17 -2.98 13.23
N HIS A 138 -10.19 -3.89 13.12
CA HIS A 138 -8.78 -3.56 13.15
C HIS A 138 -8.34 -2.81 11.88
N ALA A 139 -8.95 -3.13 10.73
CA ALA A 139 -8.76 -2.38 9.50
C ALA A 139 -9.20 -0.91 9.66
N ILE A 140 -10.37 -0.65 10.26
CA ILE A 140 -10.86 0.72 10.52
C ILE A 140 -9.95 1.45 11.50
N LEU A 141 -9.69 0.87 12.68
CA LEU A 141 -8.88 1.54 13.70
C LEU A 141 -7.45 1.80 13.22
N GLY A 142 -6.80 0.79 12.62
CA GLY A 142 -5.44 0.93 12.11
C GLY A 142 -5.36 1.95 10.97
N SER A 143 -6.33 1.94 10.04
CA SER A 143 -6.37 2.94 8.97
C SER A 143 -6.61 4.35 9.51
N THR A 144 -7.47 4.49 10.51
CA THR A 144 -7.73 5.79 11.16
C THR A 144 -6.46 6.33 11.81
N LEU A 145 -5.71 5.51 12.53
CA LEU A 145 -4.44 5.89 13.14
C LEU A 145 -3.40 6.26 12.08
N PHE A 146 -3.32 5.52 10.97
CA PHE A 146 -2.46 5.85 9.84
C PHE A 146 -2.80 7.21 9.24
N LEU A 147 -4.06 7.44 8.86
CA LEU A 147 -4.52 8.72 8.28
C LEU A 147 -4.31 9.89 9.24
N PHE A 148 -4.58 9.67 10.54
CA PHE A 148 -4.34 10.68 11.58
C PHE A 148 -2.86 11.02 11.68
N GLY A 149 -1.98 10.01 11.70
CA GLY A 149 -0.54 10.20 11.69
C GLY A 149 -0.06 11.02 10.49
N ASN A 150 -0.61 10.78 9.29
CA ASN A 150 -0.25 11.55 8.10
C ASN A 150 -0.64 13.03 8.21
N LEU A 151 -1.81 13.33 8.80
CA LEU A 151 -2.24 14.72 9.02
C LEU A 151 -1.35 15.42 10.05
N ILE A 152 -0.95 14.73 11.12
CA ILE A 152 0.01 15.27 12.11
C ILE A 152 1.41 15.45 11.50
N ALA A 153 1.82 14.59 10.57
CA ALA A 153 3.09 14.76 9.84
C ALA A 153 3.08 16.03 8.97
N GLN A 154 1.92 16.36 8.37
CA GLN A 154 1.75 17.58 7.57
C GLN A 154 1.66 18.83 8.45
N ASP A 155 0.90 18.78 9.54
CA ASP A 155 0.73 19.88 10.48
C ASP A 155 0.82 19.40 11.95
N PRO A 156 2.01 19.45 12.56
CA PRO A 156 2.21 19.11 13.97
C PRO A 156 1.43 19.99 14.95
N GLU A 157 1.09 21.23 14.57
CA GLU A 157 0.36 22.18 15.44
C GLU A 157 -1.13 21.82 15.54
N ALA A 158 -1.63 20.97 14.65
CA ALA A 158 -3.01 20.50 14.69
C ALA A 158 -3.29 19.49 15.82
N ALA A 159 -2.25 19.00 16.52
CA ALA A 159 -2.37 18.14 17.70
C ALA A 159 -2.93 18.91 18.91
N LEU A 160 -3.79 18.26 19.70
CA LEU A 160 -4.29 18.83 20.96
C LEU A 160 -3.25 18.66 22.10
N GLU A 161 -3.41 19.41 23.20
CA GLU A 161 -2.42 19.45 24.31
C GLU A 161 -2.06 18.07 24.92
N ASP A 162 -2.97 17.10 24.87
CA ASP A 162 -2.77 15.74 25.39
C ASP A 162 -2.48 14.70 24.29
N GLU A 163 -2.36 15.13 23.03
CA GLU A 163 -2.09 14.29 21.86
C GLU A 163 -0.60 14.37 21.47
N PRO A 164 0.00 13.26 20.99
CA PRO A 164 1.31 13.35 20.36
C PRO A 164 1.30 14.31 19.17
N ASN A 165 2.23 15.27 19.15
CA ASN A 165 2.43 16.19 18.03
C ASN A 165 3.45 15.69 17.00
N ILE A 166 3.77 14.40 17.06
CA ILE A 166 4.64 13.72 16.10
C ILE A 166 3.88 12.52 15.53
N PRO A 167 4.13 12.13 14.27
CA PRO A 167 3.33 11.11 13.60
C PRO A 167 3.67 9.67 14.03
N THR A 168 4.93 9.41 14.41
CA THR A 168 5.45 8.07 14.70
C THR A 168 4.60 7.26 15.71
N PRO A 169 4.12 7.82 16.84
CA PRO A 169 3.26 7.10 17.78
C PRO A 169 1.97 6.57 17.16
N TYR A 170 1.37 7.31 16.22
CA TYR A 170 0.15 6.89 15.52
C TYR A 170 0.43 5.74 14.56
N TRP A 171 1.50 5.84 13.76
CA TRP A 171 1.89 4.77 12.83
C TRP A 171 2.27 3.49 13.58
N LEU A 172 3.03 3.59 14.67
CA LEU A 172 3.36 2.41 15.48
C LEU A 172 2.12 1.80 16.15
N ALA A 173 1.16 2.61 16.57
CA ALA A 173 -0.11 2.11 17.08
C ALA A 173 -0.95 1.44 15.99
N ALA A 174 -0.93 1.96 14.75
CA ALA A 174 -1.59 1.35 13.61
C ALA A 174 -1.01 -0.06 13.33
N LEU A 175 0.32 -0.22 13.33
CA LEU A 175 0.96 -1.52 13.17
C LEU A 175 0.53 -2.52 14.24
N ASP A 176 0.46 -2.09 15.51
CA ASP A 176 0.00 -2.95 16.61
C ASP A 176 -1.44 -3.43 16.40
N VAL A 177 -2.31 -2.55 15.92
CA VAL A 177 -3.71 -2.85 15.65
C VAL A 177 -3.84 -3.83 14.50
N PHE A 178 -3.08 -3.64 13.42
CA PHE A 178 -3.06 -4.58 12.29
C PHE A 178 -2.53 -5.95 12.71
N GLU A 179 -1.44 -6.00 13.47
CA GLU A 179 -0.86 -7.23 14.01
C GLU A 179 -1.84 -7.95 14.94
N THR A 180 -2.56 -7.21 15.79
CA THR A 180 -3.62 -7.78 16.64
C THR A 180 -4.75 -8.39 15.80
N GLY A 181 -5.17 -7.69 14.73
CA GLY A 181 -6.20 -8.15 13.81
C GLY A 181 -5.81 -9.42 13.05
N GLU A 182 -4.58 -9.50 12.57
CA GLU A 182 -4.05 -10.68 11.85
C GLU A 182 -3.92 -11.90 12.76
N ASN A 183 -3.60 -11.69 14.04
CA ASN A 183 -3.45 -12.74 15.05
C ASN A 183 -4.78 -13.16 15.69
N LEU A 184 -5.93 -12.64 15.24
CA LEU A 184 -7.23 -13.10 15.72
C LEU A 184 -7.40 -14.61 15.45
N PRO A 185 -8.00 -15.37 16.38
CA PRO A 185 -8.21 -16.80 16.18
C PRO A 185 -9.01 -17.07 14.90
N LYS A 186 -8.37 -17.69 13.90
CA LYS A 186 -9.09 -18.26 12.76
C LYS A 186 -10.06 -19.29 13.31
N ARG A 187 -11.36 -19.19 13.01
CA ARG A 187 -12.38 -20.10 13.55
C ARG A 187 -11.98 -21.55 13.32
N THR A 188 -11.52 -22.23 14.36
CA THR A 188 -11.15 -23.65 14.33
C THR A 188 -12.37 -24.56 14.49
N ASP A 189 -13.57 -24.00 14.41
CA ASP A 189 -14.82 -24.75 14.40
C ASP A 189 -14.74 -25.71 13.21
N GLY A 190 -14.36 -26.97 13.41
CA GLY A 190 -14.14 -27.97 12.36
C GLY A 190 -15.35 -28.28 11.46
N ARG A 191 -16.43 -27.50 11.60
CA ARG A 191 -17.62 -27.46 10.76
C ARG A 191 -17.59 -26.36 9.68
N SER A 192 -16.77 -25.31 9.83
CA SER A 192 -16.64 -24.27 8.80
C SER A 192 -15.32 -24.41 8.05
N THR A 193 -15.34 -25.15 6.93
CA THR A 193 -14.24 -25.21 5.95
C THR A 193 -14.13 -23.93 5.11
N CYS A 194 -14.56 -22.77 5.65
CA CYS A 194 -14.49 -21.53 4.90
C CYS A 194 -13.12 -20.90 5.13
N GLU A 195 -12.25 -20.98 4.12
CA GLU A 195 -11.13 -20.05 4.00
C GLU A 195 -11.73 -18.64 3.95
N GLN A 196 -11.53 -17.86 5.02
CA GLN A 196 -11.93 -16.46 5.03
C GLN A 196 -11.05 -15.69 4.03
N PRO A 197 -11.63 -14.80 3.21
CA PRO A 197 -10.82 -14.00 2.31
C PRO A 197 -9.91 -13.06 3.11
N GLU A 198 -8.73 -12.82 2.57
CA GLU A 198 -7.78 -11.85 3.11
C GLU A 198 -8.36 -10.44 3.04
N ASP A 199 -8.12 -9.63 4.07
CA ASP A 199 -8.51 -8.22 4.10
C ASP A 199 -7.47 -7.39 3.34
N TRP A 200 -7.64 -7.27 2.03
CA TRP A 200 -6.70 -6.55 1.18
C TRP A 200 -6.54 -5.08 1.59
N ARG A 201 -7.57 -4.42 2.15
CA ARG A 201 -7.51 -3.02 2.57
C ARG A 201 -6.55 -2.86 3.74
N MET A 202 -6.70 -3.74 4.74
CA MET A 202 -5.80 -3.78 5.88
C MET A 202 -4.35 -3.99 5.43
N ALA A 203 -4.11 -4.95 4.54
CA ALA A 203 -2.77 -5.24 4.02
C ALA A 203 -2.16 -4.05 3.27
N ILE A 204 -2.92 -3.35 2.42
CA ILE A 204 -2.42 -2.14 1.73
C ILE A 204 -2.05 -1.05 2.73
N VAL A 205 -2.95 -0.70 3.66
CA VAL A 205 -2.68 0.38 4.61
C VAL A 205 -1.55 0.02 5.59
N TRP A 206 -1.42 -1.26 5.94
CA TRP A 206 -0.27 -1.76 6.70
C TRP A 206 1.04 -1.54 5.94
N GLY A 207 1.11 -1.94 4.67
CA GLY A 207 2.27 -1.68 3.82
C GLY A 207 2.62 -0.19 3.75
N ARG A 208 1.63 0.68 3.55
CA ARG A 208 1.82 2.15 3.51
C ARG A 208 2.32 2.70 4.84
N THR A 209 1.82 2.17 5.97
CA THR A 209 2.30 2.54 7.31
C THR A 209 3.78 2.20 7.48
N LEU A 210 4.22 1.05 6.95
CA LEU A 210 5.63 0.65 6.97
C LEU A 210 6.50 1.56 6.09
N VAL A 211 5.98 2.04 4.95
CA VAL A 211 6.66 3.03 4.10
C VAL A 211 6.86 4.35 4.85
N CYS A 212 5.86 4.88 5.56
CA CYS A 212 6.01 6.09 6.37
C CYS A 212 7.05 5.93 7.49
N ILE A 213 7.09 4.76 8.13
CA ILE A 213 8.11 4.48 9.17
C ILE A 213 9.50 4.34 8.55
N ALA A 214 9.61 3.79 7.34
CA ALA A 214 10.87 3.70 6.62
C ALA A 214 11.39 5.09 6.23
N GLU A 215 10.51 6.00 5.82
CA GLU A 215 10.85 7.41 5.58
C GLU A 215 11.38 8.09 6.85
N GLU A 216 10.66 7.95 7.97
CA GLU A 216 11.10 8.46 9.27
C GLU A 216 12.46 7.88 9.70
N ALA A 217 12.74 6.61 9.36
CA ALA A 217 14.02 5.97 9.64
C ALA A 217 15.16 6.58 8.80
N ILE A 218 14.90 6.98 7.57
CA ILE A 218 15.87 7.71 6.73
C ILE A 218 16.15 9.09 7.34
N ASP A 219 15.10 9.84 7.65
CA ASP A 219 15.22 11.21 8.17
C ASP A 219 15.97 11.24 9.52
N LYS A 220 15.71 10.24 10.38
CA LYS A 220 16.40 10.07 11.66
C LYS A 220 17.81 9.51 11.54
N CYS A 221 18.15 8.77 10.49
CA CYS A 221 19.50 8.21 10.28
C CYS A 221 20.57 9.32 10.30
N HIS A 222 20.21 10.53 9.86
CA HIS A 222 21.09 11.70 9.94
C HIS A 222 21.47 12.12 11.37
N GLN A 223 20.68 11.72 12.38
CA GLN A 223 20.88 12.09 13.80
C GLN A 223 21.23 10.88 14.67
N THR A 224 20.61 9.72 14.43
CA THR A 224 20.82 8.46 15.13
C THR A 224 20.73 7.29 14.16
N PRO A 225 21.69 6.34 14.17
CA PRO A 225 21.84 5.32 13.12
C PRO A 225 20.76 4.22 13.12
N SER A 226 19.74 4.30 13.98
CA SER A 226 18.72 3.28 14.11
C SER A 226 17.38 3.87 14.52
N PHE A 227 16.29 3.41 13.90
CA PHE A 227 14.94 3.71 14.35
C PHE A 227 14.71 3.15 15.77
N THR A 228 14.34 4.03 16.71
CA THR A 228 13.93 3.62 18.06
C THR A 228 12.41 3.54 18.13
N ALA A 229 11.89 2.34 18.36
CA ALA A 229 10.48 2.09 18.63
C ALA A 229 10.16 2.36 20.13
N ASP A 230 10.75 3.41 20.71
CA ASP A 230 10.62 3.71 22.13
C ASP A 230 9.16 3.99 22.46
N GLU A 231 8.63 3.26 23.42
CA GLU A 231 7.23 3.39 23.81
C GLU A 231 7.07 4.43 24.92
N PRO A 232 6.29 5.51 24.68
CA PRO A 232 5.94 6.44 25.74
C PRO A 232 5.09 5.78 26.81
N ALA A 233 5.22 6.25 28.06
CA ALA A 233 4.32 5.85 29.13
C ALA A 233 2.93 6.48 28.94
N TRP A 234 2.05 5.79 28.22
CA TRP A 234 0.71 6.28 27.94
C TRP A 234 -0.18 6.33 29.19
N PRO A 235 -1.02 7.38 29.35
CA PRO A 235 -2.06 7.39 30.38
C PRO A 235 -3.00 6.19 30.22
N LYS A 236 -3.45 5.58 31.32
CA LYS A 236 -4.31 4.38 31.29
C LYS A 236 -5.63 4.57 30.53
N GLU A 237 -6.15 5.80 30.55
CA GLU A 237 -7.38 6.19 29.86
C GLU A 237 -7.16 6.54 28.37
N SER A 238 -5.91 6.48 27.91
CA SER A 238 -5.57 6.78 26.52
C SER A 238 -5.85 5.58 25.62
N PRO A 239 -6.36 5.79 24.39
CA PRO A 239 -6.50 4.72 23.40
C PRO A 239 -5.17 3.98 23.16
N PHE A 240 -4.04 4.69 23.20
CA PHE A 240 -2.72 4.09 23.04
C PHE A 240 -2.38 3.08 24.14
N SER A 241 -2.80 3.32 25.38
CA SER A 241 -2.57 2.38 26.48
C SER A 241 -3.37 1.10 26.29
N VAL A 242 -4.60 1.18 25.77
CA VAL A 242 -5.45 0.02 25.54
C VAL A 242 -4.94 -0.80 24.34
N ILE A 243 -4.50 -0.14 23.27
CA ILE A 243 -3.85 -0.78 22.12
C ILE A 243 -2.57 -1.51 22.58
N ALA A 244 -1.70 -0.82 23.34
CA ALA A 244 -0.47 -1.40 23.86
C ALA A 244 -0.72 -2.64 24.72
N ALA A 245 -1.76 -2.60 25.57
CA ALA A 245 -2.13 -3.73 26.43
C ALA A 245 -2.67 -4.96 25.66
N ARG A 246 -3.09 -4.79 24.41
CA ARG A 246 -3.67 -5.85 23.56
C ARG A 246 -2.69 -6.49 22.60
N ARG A 247 -1.46 -5.98 22.54
CA ARG A 247 -0.44 -6.50 21.62
C ARG A 247 -0.19 -8.00 21.83
N PRO A 248 0.07 -8.75 20.75
CA PRO A 248 0.58 -10.10 20.86
C PRO A 248 1.90 -10.17 21.65
N PRO A 249 2.23 -11.28 22.32
CA PRO A 249 3.46 -11.39 23.13
C PRO A 249 4.76 -11.25 22.34
N ILE A 250 4.76 -11.58 21.05
CA ILE A 250 5.85 -11.32 20.11
C ILE A 250 5.29 -10.26 19.16
N THR A 251 5.84 -9.05 19.21
CA THR A 251 5.38 -7.93 18.39
C THR A 251 6.39 -7.61 17.32
N LEU A 252 5.90 -7.13 16.18
CA LEU A 252 6.76 -6.54 15.16
C LEU A 252 7.61 -5.40 15.73
N ARG A 253 7.12 -4.63 16.70
CA ARG A 253 7.89 -3.54 17.34
C ARG A 253 9.27 -3.97 17.84
N MET A 254 9.42 -5.19 18.37
CA MET A 254 10.73 -5.70 18.79
C MET A 254 11.66 -5.93 17.60
N SER A 255 11.12 -6.33 16.46
CA SER A 255 11.85 -6.53 15.20
C SER A 255 12.12 -5.22 14.46
N LEU A 256 11.33 -4.16 14.70
CA LEU A 256 11.53 -2.83 14.11
C LEU A 256 12.68 -2.06 14.76
N ALA A 257 13.02 -2.37 16.02
CA ALA A 257 14.11 -1.74 16.72
C ALA A 257 15.45 -2.06 16.02
N GLY A 258 16.06 -1.05 15.38
CA GLY A 258 17.27 -1.23 14.59
C GLY A 258 17.06 -1.73 13.15
N ALA A 259 15.81 -1.84 12.68
CA ALA A 259 15.54 -2.11 11.27
C ALA A 259 16.00 -0.94 10.39
N THR A 260 16.62 -1.26 9.25
CA THR A 260 16.96 -0.27 8.23
C THR A 260 15.70 0.12 7.42
N ALA A 261 15.75 1.24 6.70
CA ALA A 261 14.66 1.61 5.78
C ALA A 261 14.38 0.50 4.75
N ASN A 262 15.42 -0.18 4.27
CA ASN A 262 15.28 -1.30 3.36
C ASN A 262 14.58 -2.52 4.00
N ASP A 263 14.90 -2.86 5.25
CA ASP A 263 14.22 -3.95 5.98
C ASP A 263 12.72 -3.67 6.12
N LEU A 264 12.36 -2.42 6.44
CA LEU A 264 10.98 -1.96 6.54
C LEU A 264 10.26 -2.03 5.19
N MET A 265 10.95 -1.69 4.11
CA MET A 265 10.42 -1.80 2.76
C MET A 265 10.18 -3.25 2.33
N ILE A 266 11.05 -4.19 2.72
CA ILE A 266 10.81 -5.63 2.49
C ILE A 266 9.54 -6.09 3.19
N LEU A 267 9.31 -5.66 4.45
CA LEU A 267 8.07 -5.94 5.16
C LEU A 267 6.85 -5.30 4.46
N ALA A 268 7.00 -4.05 3.99
CA ALA A 268 5.95 -3.36 3.25
C ALA A 268 5.58 -4.11 1.97
N MET A 269 6.58 -4.62 1.23
CA MET A 269 6.38 -5.41 0.02
C MET A 269 5.58 -6.69 0.26
N ASP A 270 5.78 -7.39 1.37
CA ASP A 270 4.97 -8.58 1.71
C ASP A 270 3.49 -8.20 1.85
N GLN A 271 3.22 -7.11 2.60
CA GLN A 271 1.88 -6.59 2.80
C GLN A 271 1.24 -6.08 1.49
N PHE A 272 2.00 -5.34 0.67
CA PHE A 272 1.53 -4.92 -0.65
C PHE A 272 1.24 -6.11 -1.57
N SER A 273 2.08 -7.14 -1.57
CA SER A 273 1.87 -8.33 -2.40
C SER A 273 0.57 -9.04 -2.02
N ARG A 274 0.30 -9.19 -0.73
CA ARG A 274 -0.97 -9.73 -0.20
C ARG A 274 -2.15 -8.84 -0.61
N GLY A 275 -2.05 -7.54 -0.37
CA GLY A 275 -3.08 -6.56 -0.71
C GLY A 275 -3.41 -6.56 -2.20
N ILE A 276 -2.40 -6.39 -3.06
CA ILE A 276 -2.53 -6.34 -4.53
C ILE A 276 -3.13 -7.64 -5.09
N PHE A 277 -2.74 -8.79 -4.54
CA PHE A 277 -3.23 -10.10 -4.98
C PHE A 277 -4.71 -10.32 -4.63
N HIS A 278 -5.15 -9.84 -3.46
CA HIS A 278 -6.53 -9.99 -2.99
C HIS A 278 -7.45 -8.83 -3.36
N MET A 279 -6.90 -7.76 -3.96
CA MET A 279 -7.62 -6.58 -4.40
C MET A 279 -8.63 -6.92 -5.53
N PRO A 280 -9.87 -6.40 -5.50
CA PRO A 280 -10.87 -6.68 -6.53
C PRO A 280 -10.44 -6.22 -7.92
N HIS A 281 -10.53 -7.10 -8.92
CA HIS A 281 -10.22 -6.80 -10.32
C HIS A 281 -11.48 -6.40 -11.12
N PRO A 282 -11.50 -5.25 -11.81
CA PRO A 282 -12.65 -4.80 -12.60
C PRO A 282 -13.08 -5.81 -13.68
N LEU A 283 -12.12 -6.46 -14.34
CA LEU A 283 -12.36 -7.41 -15.43
C LEU A 283 -12.99 -8.74 -14.99
N HIS A 284 -13.01 -9.02 -13.69
CA HIS A 284 -13.60 -10.24 -13.12
C HIS A 284 -14.94 -9.98 -12.42
N ALA A 285 -15.43 -8.74 -12.41
CA ALA A 285 -16.79 -8.43 -12.00
C ALA A 285 -17.75 -9.03 -13.04
N VAL A 286 -18.30 -10.21 -12.74
CA VAL A 286 -19.31 -10.85 -13.59
C VAL A 286 -20.48 -9.88 -13.72
N PRO A 287 -20.84 -9.41 -14.93
CA PRO A 287 -22.01 -8.57 -15.09
C PRO A 287 -23.20 -9.36 -14.56
N ALA A 288 -23.92 -8.79 -13.59
CA ALA A 288 -25.19 -9.34 -13.16
C ALA A 288 -26.07 -9.47 -14.41
N LEU A 289 -26.31 -10.72 -14.82
CA LEU A 289 -27.20 -11.01 -15.94
C LEU A 289 -28.54 -10.32 -15.66
N PRO A 290 -29.12 -9.58 -16.63
CA PRO A 290 -30.46 -9.04 -16.47
C PRO A 290 -31.40 -10.23 -16.37
N ASP A 291 -31.86 -10.52 -15.15
CA ASP A 291 -32.76 -11.64 -14.86
C ASP A 291 -34.15 -11.28 -15.39
N GLY A 292 -34.35 -11.52 -16.68
CA GLY A 292 -35.63 -11.40 -17.34
C GLY A 292 -36.46 -12.65 -17.08
N THR A 293 -37.09 -12.75 -15.91
CA THR A 293 -38.35 -13.51 -15.76
C THR A 293 -39.11 -13.09 -14.50
N ASP A 294 -40.29 -12.52 -14.71
CA ASP A 294 -41.34 -12.30 -13.71
C ASP A 294 -41.63 -13.58 -12.91
N SER A 295 -41.27 -13.61 -11.63
CA SER A 295 -41.95 -14.40 -10.60
C SER A 295 -41.60 -13.84 -9.22
N GLY A 296 -42.60 -13.21 -8.60
CA GLY A 296 -42.46 -12.64 -7.26
C GLY A 296 -42.08 -13.70 -6.23
N VAL A 297 -41.08 -13.38 -5.42
CA VAL A 297 -40.94 -13.59 -3.96
C VAL A 297 -39.45 -13.49 -3.60
N ALA A 298 -39.17 -12.61 -2.63
CA ALA A 298 -37.91 -12.42 -1.90
C ALA A 298 -36.71 -11.86 -2.69
N THR A 299 -36.68 -10.53 -2.81
CA THR A 299 -35.47 -9.74 -3.02
C THR A 299 -34.45 -10.06 -1.92
N PRO A 300 -33.22 -10.53 -2.24
CA PRO A 300 -32.15 -10.53 -1.25
C PRO A 300 -31.78 -9.07 -0.89
N PRO A 301 -31.44 -8.76 0.36
CA PRO A 301 -31.02 -7.42 0.72
C PRO A 301 -29.69 -7.09 -0.01
N PRO A 302 -29.51 -5.86 -0.50
CA PRO A 302 -28.24 -5.41 -1.07
C PRO A 302 -27.24 -5.20 0.06
N THR A 303 -26.68 -6.28 0.60
CA THR A 303 -25.51 -6.15 1.48
C THR A 303 -24.30 -5.85 0.60
N SER A 304 -23.66 -4.70 0.85
CA SER A 304 -22.32 -4.29 0.38
C SER A 304 -22.12 -3.93 -1.11
N ALA A 305 -23.07 -3.22 -1.73
CA ALA A 305 -22.86 -2.57 -3.03
C ALA A 305 -22.35 -1.11 -2.91
N THR A 306 -22.60 -0.42 -1.80
CA THR A 306 -22.30 1.02 -1.65
C THR A 306 -20.82 1.34 -1.41
N ALA A 307 -20.03 0.40 -0.86
CA ALA A 307 -18.57 0.57 -0.72
C ALA A 307 -17.78 0.26 -2.00
N ALA A 308 -18.45 -0.24 -3.05
CA ALA A 308 -17.82 -0.56 -4.34
C ALA A 308 -17.78 0.65 -5.29
N ASP A 309 -18.61 1.69 -5.06
CA ASP A 309 -18.75 2.82 -5.99
C ASP A 309 -17.57 3.82 -5.91
N ASN A 310 -16.80 3.83 -4.82
CA ASN A 310 -15.64 4.73 -4.64
C ASN A 310 -14.27 4.05 -4.81
N PHE A 311 -14.22 2.73 -4.98
CA PHE A 311 -12.96 2.00 -5.04
C PHE A 311 -12.38 1.99 -6.47
N SER A 312 -11.17 2.53 -6.63
CA SER A 312 -10.39 2.43 -7.86
C SER A 312 -9.12 1.62 -7.64
N ARG A 313 -9.08 0.39 -8.18
CA ARG A 313 -7.86 -0.44 -8.18
C ARG A 313 -6.66 0.31 -8.76
N ALA A 314 -6.87 1.07 -9.83
CA ALA A 314 -5.83 1.88 -10.43
C ALA A 314 -5.30 2.95 -9.46
N LYS A 315 -6.19 3.66 -8.74
CA LYS A 315 -5.78 4.66 -7.73
C LYS A 315 -4.92 4.03 -6.64
N GLU A 316 -5.30 2.87 -6.11
CA GLU A 316 -4.53 2.18 -5.07
C GLU A 316 -3.16 1.71 -5.59
N LEU A 317 -3.11 1.06 -6.77
CA LEU A 317 -1.84 0.62 -7.35
C LEU A 317 -0.89 1.79 -7.63
N TYR A 318 -1.42 2.89 -8.16
CA TYR A 318 -0.66 4.10 -8.40
C TYR A 318 -0.08 4.64 -7.09
N THR A 319 -0.93 4.75 -6.05
CA THR A 319 -0.54 5.27 -4.74
C THR A 319 0.58 4.43 -4.14
N VAL A 320 0.45 3.10 -4.12
CA VAL A 320 1.46 2.17 -3.61
C VAL A 320 2.78 2.31 -4.37
N ALA A 321 2.74 2.28 -5.70
CA ALA A 321 3.96 2.38 -6.52
C ALA A 321 4.63 3.75 -6.38
N HIS A 322 3.84 4.82 -6.28
CA HIS A 322 4.31 6.18 -6.13
C HIS A 322 4.99 6.40 -4.77
N GLU A 323 4.37 6.00 -3.67
CA GLU A 323 4.94 6.12 -2.32
C GLU A 323 6.25 5.32 -2.20
N VAL A 324 6.30 4.11 -2.76
CA VAL A 324 7.53 3.31 -2.79
C VAL A 324 8.63 3.98 -3.61
N LEU A 325 8.29 4.59 -4.75
CA LEU A 325 9.26 5.31 -5.57
C LEU A 325 9.79 6.56 -4.88
N LEU A 326 8.93 7.37 -4.26
CA LEU A 326 9.35 8.55 -3.50
C LEU A 326 10.34 8.20 -2.39
N LEU A 327 10.11 7.06 -1.71
CA LEU A 327 11.04 6.58 -0.71
C LEU A 327 12.33 6.01 -1.33
N ALA A 328 12.22 5.29 -2.46
CA ALA A 328 13.37 4.78 -3.17
C ALA A 328 14.34 5.90 -3.57
N GLU A 329 13.84 7.06 -4.02
CA GLU A 329 14.66 8.23 -4.35
C GLU A 329 15.54 8.70 -3.17
N LYS A 330 15.10 8.46 -1.92
CA LYS A 330 15.79 8.88 -0.68
C LYS A 330 16.76 7.85 -0.11
N LEU A 331 16.79 6.61 -0.62
CA LEU A 331 17.65 5.57 -0.06
C LEU A 331 19.12 5.85 -0.35
N VAL A 332 19.95 5.74 0.68
CA VAL A 332 21.40 6.02 0.59
C VAL A 332 22.10 4.98 -0.30
N VAL A 333 21.73 3.70 -0.18
CA VAL A 333 22.41 2.60 -0.88
C VAL A 333 21.92 2.51 -2.33
N PRO A 334 22.80 2.68 -3.35
CA PRO A 334 22.35 2.72 -4.74
C PRO A 334 21.72 1.41 -5.23
N ALA A 335 22.19 0.25 -4.74
CA ALA A 335 21.62 -1.04 -5.08
C ALA A 335 20.16 -1.19 -4.58
N GLU A 336 19.85 -0.60 -3.43
CA GLU A 336 18.49 -0.60 -2.88
C GLU A 336 17.59 0.34 -3.69
N ARG A 337 18.08 1.53 -4.08
CA ARG A 337 17.37 2.44 -5.01
C ARG A 337 16.97 1.74 -6.30
N GLN A 338 17.91 1.03 -6.92
CA GLN A 338 17.67 0.27 -8.15
C GLN A 338 16.59 -0.80 -7.96
N TYR A 339 16.65 -1.54 -6.87
CA TYR A 339 15.68 -2.59 -6.56
C TYR A 339 14.27 -2.01 -6.39
N TRP A 340 14.11 -0.99 -5.55
CA TRP A 340 12.80 -0.41 -5.25
C TRP A 340 12.21 0.39 -6.42
N ALA A 341 13.04 1.08 -7.20
CA ALA A 341 12.59 1.72 -8.44
C ALA A 341 12.11 0.69 -9.48
N SER A 342 12.81 -0.45 -9.60
CA SER A 342 12.40 -1.55 -10.48
C SER A 342 11.10 -2.21 -10.00
N TRP A 343 10.95 -2.38 -8.69
CA TRP A 343 9.72 -2.89 -8.10
C TRP A 343 8.54 -1.96 -8.38
N ALA A 344 8.70 -0.65 -8.18
CA ALA A 344 7.67 0.34 -8.48
C ALA A 344 7.30 0.34 -9.97
N ASP A 345 8.28 0.28 -10.91
CA ASP A 345 8.03 0.16 -12.35
C ASP A 345 7.17 -1.09 -12.66
N SER A 346 7.40 -2.20 -11.97
CA SER A 346 6.63 -3.44 -12.17
C SER A 346 5.17 -3.28 -11.76
N VAL A 347 4.87 -2.50 -10.71
CA VAL A 347 3.50 -2.21 -10.28
C VAL A 347 2.83 -1.24 -11.26
N PHE A 348 3.54 -0.20 -11.71
CA PHE A 348 3.06 0.70 -12.78
C PHE A 348 2.80 -0.04 -14.10
N GLU A 349 3.60 -1.05 -14.47
CA GLU A 349 3.34 -1.88 -15.66
C GLU A 349 2.06 -2.71 -15.51
N GLN A 350 1.78 -3.26 -14.32
CA GLN A 350 0.55 -4.03 -14.06
C GLN A 350 -0.71 -3.18 -14.28
N MET A 351 -0.63 -1.88 -14.02
CA MET A 351 -1.76 -0.97 -14.22
C MET A 351 -2.24 -0.91 -15.68
N ARG A 352 -1.40 -1.27 -16.67
CA ARG A 352 -1.77 -1.24 -18.10
C ARG A 352 -2.98 -2.10 -18.47
N MET A 353 -3.38 -3.00 -17.59
CA MET A 353 -4.50 -3.91 -17.77
C MET A 353 -5.80 -3.41 -17.11
N GLU A 354 -5.81 -2.21 -16.53
CA GLU A 354 -6.98 -1.64 -15.84
C GLU A 354 -8.01 -1.03 -16.82
N ALA A 355 -9.25 -0.87 -16.36
CA ALA A 355 -10.36 -0.43 -17.22
C ALA A 355 -10.29 1.06 -17.63
N ASP A 356 -9.68 1.92 -16.80
CA ASP A 356 -9.62 3.37 -17.01
C ASP A 356 -8.23 3.84 -17.49
N MET A 357 -7.64 3.08 -18.40
CA MET A 357 -6.23 3.29 -18.76
C MET A 357 -5.92 4.63 -19.45
N ASP A 358 -6.91 5.31 -20.01
CA ASP A 358 -6.67 6.57 -20.71
C ASP A 358 -6.41 7.72 -19.72
N ASN A 359 -7.12 7.77 -18.59
CA ASN A 359 -6.88 8.75 -17.53
C ASN A 359 -5.52 8.55 -16.86
N TRP A 360 -5.09 7.30 -16.70
CA TRP A 360 -3.83 6.97 -16.04
C TRP A 360 -2.62 6.95 -16.97
N ARG A 361 -2.80 7.00 -18.30
CA ARG A 361 -1.70 6.81 -19.26
C ARG A 361 -0.60 7.86 -19.08
N GLY A 362 -0.96 9.14 -18.99
CA GLY A 362 -0.02 10.24 -18.78
C GLY A 362 0.76 10.09 -17.46
N PRO A 363 0.06 10.06 -16.31
CA PRO A 363 0.67 9.86 -14.99
C PRO A 363 1.57 8.62 -14.91
N ILE A 364 1.09 7.45 -15.33
CA ILE A 364 1.90 6.21 -15.33
C ILE A 364 3.15 6.38 -16.19
N THR A 365 3.04 6.94 -17.40
CA THR A 365 4.19 7.11 -18.29
C THR A 365 5.25 7.99 -17.64
N ARG A 366 4.84 9.11 -17.01
CA ARG A 366 5.76 9.99 -16.26
C ARG A 366 6.41 9.25 -15.09
N MET A 367 5.62 8.56 -14.26
CA MET A 367 6.15 7.87 -13.08
C MET A 367 7.11 6.73 -13.42
N ARG A 368 6.85 6.01 -14.51
CA ARG A 368 7.79 5.01 -15.03
C ARG A 368 9.10 5.64 -15.49
N GLY A 369 9.03 6.81 -16.15
CA GLY A 369 10.22 7.61 -16.44
C GLY A 369 11.02 7.90 -15.17
N LYS A 370 10.36 8.32 -14.09
CA LYS A 370 10.99 8.53 -12.77
C LYS A 370 11.61 7.26 -12.18
N CYS A 371 10.97 6.09 -12.32
CA CYS A 371 11.58 4.81 -11.92
C CYS A 371 12.91 4.56 -12.66
N TRP A 372 12.93 4.73 -13.98
CA TRP A 372 14.12 4.51 -14.80
C TRP A 372 15.20 5.57 -14.56
N LEU A 373 14.80 6.81 -14.29
CA LEU A 373 15.71 7.88 -13.86
C LEU A 373 16.37 7.51 -12.53
N THR A 374 15.60 7.15 -11.52
CA THR A 374 16.11 6.72 -10.20
C THR A 374 17.06 5.53 -10.32
N PHE A 375 16.72 4.54 -11.14
CA PHE A 375 17.58 3.40 -11.43
C PHE A 375 18.91 3.84 -12.09
N GLY A 376 18.83 4.68 -13.12
CA GLY A 376 19.98 5.18 -13.87
C GLY A 376 20.91 6.04 -13.01
N SER A 377 20.36 6.98 -12.24
CA SER A 377 21.11 7.84 -11.32
C SER A 377 21.79 7.03 -10.22
N ALA A 378 21.15 5.99 -9.69
CA ALA A 378 21.79 5.10 -8.72
C ALA A 378 22.97 4.31 -9.33
N ARG A 379 22.98 4.02 -10.64
CA ARG A 379 24.15 3.45 -11.32
C ARG A 379 25.25 4.49 -11.52
N LEU A 380 24.84 5.70 -11.87
CA LEU A 380 25.74 6.83 -12.09
C LEU A 380 26.60 7.12 -10.85
N ASP A 381 26.01 7.15 -9.65
CA ASP A 381 26.75 7.47 -8.42
C ASP A 381 27.97 6.54 -8.18
N ASP A 382 27.82 5.24 -8.47
CA ASP A 382 28.94 4.27 -8.40
C ASP A 382 29.97 4.51 -9.51
N ILE A 383 29.50 4.83 -10.72
CA ILE A 383 30.37 5.08 -11.88
C ILE A 383 31.18 6.37 -11.68
N GLU A 384 30.56 7.45 -11.20
CA GLU A 384 31.21 8.73 -10.93
C GLU A 384 32.30 8.58 -9.86
N THR A 385 32.00 7.86 -8.78
CA THR A 385 32.99 7.54 -7.74
C THR A 385 34.20 6.83 -8.35
N ARG A 386 33.97 5.83 -9.20
CA ARG A 386 35.04 5.08 -9.87
C ARG A 386 35.80 5.92 -10.90
N LEU A 387 35.11 6.81 -11.62
CA LEU A 387 35.73 7.74 -12.57
C LEU A 387 36.63 8.75 -11.86
N GLN A 388 36.24 9.21 -10.68
CA GLN A 388 37.06 10.10 -9.85
C GLN A 388 38.33 9.40 -9.33
N GLU A 389 38.27 8.09 -9.08
CA GLU A 389 39.41 7.27 -8.66
C GLU A 389 40.32 6.82 -9.83
N ALA A 390 39.88 7.02 -11.08
CA ALA A 390 40.62 6.58 -12.26
C ALA A 390 41.95 7.33 -12.41
N LYS A 391 43.04 6.58 -12.61
CA LYS A 391 44.41 7.15 -12.67
C LYS A 391 44.86 7.49 -14.09
N SER A 392 44.15 6.98 -15.09
CA SER A 392 44.49 7.16 -16.50
C SER A 392 43.24 7.20 -17.36
N SER A 393 43.34 7.78 -18.56
CA SER A 393 42.24 7.80 -19.53
C SER A 393 41.80 6.39 -19.94
N ALA A 394 42.72 5.43 -19.99
CA ALA A 394 42.41 4.04 -20.30
C ALA A 394 41.56 3.39 -19.19
N ASP A 395 41.78 3.76 -17.93
CA ASP A 395 40.95 3.31 -16.81
C ASP A 395 39.54 3.92 -16.89
N SER A 396 39.43 5.22 -17.20
CA SER A 396 38.15 5.89 -17.41
C SER A 396 37.36 5.27 -18.56
N ASP A 397 38.02 5.01 -19.70
CA ASP A 397 37.40 4.34 -20.85
C ASP A 397 36.91 2.92 -20.50
N ALA A 398 37.69 2.18 -19.71
CA ALA A 398 37.29 0.86 -19.22
C ALA A 398 36.09 0.92 -18.26
N ILE A 399 36.00 1.96 -17.42
CA ILE A 399 34.84 2.19 -16.54
C ILE A 399 33.60 2.53 -17.37
N LEU A 400 33.71 3.43 -18.36
CA LEU A 400 32.60 3.79 -19.25
C LEU A 400 32.14 2.63 -20.13
N ALA A 401 33.04 1.69 -20.43
CA ALA A 401 32.75 0.45 -21.15
C ALA A 401 32.23 -0.68 -20.24
N SER A 402 32.18 -0.48 -18.92
CA SER A 402 31.71 -1.50 -17.98
C SER A 402 30.21 -1.80 -18.14
N GLU A 403 29.81 -2.99 -17.72
CA GLU A 403 28.41 -3.42 -17.74
C GLU A 403 27.51 -2.45 -16.96
N ALA A 404 27.95 -2.01 -15.79
CA ALA A 404 27.22 -1.02 -14.98
C ALA A 404 27.01 0.31 -15.73
N ALA A 405 28.01 0.80 -16.46
CA ALA A 405 27.87 2.01 -17.27
C ALA A 405 26.97 1.81 -18.50
N ILE A 406 26.99 0.62 -19.11
CA ILE A 406 26.05 0.27 -20.18
C ILE A 406 24.62 0.23 -19.65
N GLU A 407 24.38 -0.41 -18.51
CA GLU A 407 23.08 -0.46 -17.85
C GLU A 407 22.58 0.93 -17.44
N GLY A 408 23.46 1.75 -16.83
CA GLY A 408 23.13 3.11 -16.44
C GLY A 408 22.71 3.97 -17.62
N ARG A 409 23.45 3.93 -18.73
CA ARG A 409 23.04 4.61 -19.98
C ARG A 409 21.72 4.11 -20.51
N GLY A 410 21.54 2.78 -20.59
CA GLY A 410 20.28 2.20 -21.08
C GLY A 410 19.07 2.56 -20.23
N ALA A 411 19.26 2.69 -18.91
CA ALA A 411 18.21 3.14 -17.99
C ALA A 411 17.86 4.62 -18.21
N LEU A 412 18.85 5.50 -18.34
CA LEU A 412 18.63 6.93 -18.60
C LEU A 412 18.00 7.18 -19.98
N GLU A 413 18.44 6.45 -21.03
CA GLU A 413 17.80 6.48 -22.36
C GLU A 413 16.32 6.10 -22.27
N LYS A 414 16.01 5.04 -21.52
CA LYS A 414 14.62 4.61 -21.30
C LYS A 414 13.80 5.62 -20.50
N ALA A 415 14.40 6.27 -19.50
CA ALA A 415 13.75 7.35 -18.75
C ALA A 415 13.37 8.50 -19.69
N MET A 416 14.30 8.90 -20.57
CA MET A 416 14.06 9.94 -21.58
C MET A 416 12.91 9.57 -22.53
N GLU A 417 12.86 8.32 -23.02
CA GLU A 417 11.77 7.84 -23.87
C GLU A 417 10.40 7.96 -23.18
N PHE A 418 10.33 7.63 -21.89
CA PHE A 418 9.11 7.79 -21.11
C PHE A 418 8.72 9.26 -20.93
N PHE A 419 9.65 10.14 -20.57
CA PHE A 419 9.33 11.55 -20.38
C PHE A 419 8.90 12.22 -21.68
N GLU A 420 9.53 11.91 -22.81
CA GLU A 420 9.07 12.42 -24.11
C GLU A 420 7.67 11.93 -24.46
N ARG A 421 7.41 10.64 -24.25
CA ARG A 421 6.07 10.09 -24.44
C ARG A 421 5.04 10.75 -23.53
N ALA A 422 5.40 11.08 -22.29
CA ALA A 422 4.55 11.80 -21.36
C ALA A 422 4.27 13.23 -21.85
N LEU A 423 5.30 13.94 -22.37
CA LEU A 423 5.13 15.25 -23.00
C LEU A 423 4.24 15.19 -24.24
N GLU A 424 4.37 14.17 -25.09
CA GLU A 424 3.51 13.96 -26.24
C GLU A 424 2.05 13.74 -25.82
N LEU A 425 1.82 12.93 -24.79
CA LEU A 425 0.48 12.66 -24.27
C LEU A 425 -0.16 13.93 -23.68
N GLY A 426 0.59 14.72 -22.91
CA GLY A 426 0.11 15.99 -22.34
C GLY A 426 0.04 17.16 -23.34
N SER A 427 0.67 17.03 -24.50
CA SER A 427 0.65 18.07 -25.55
C SER A 427 -0.47 17.92 -26.56
N ARG A 428 -1.17 16.78 -26.60
CA ARG A 428 -2.28 16.57 -27.54
C ARG A 428 -3.38 17.62 -27.29
N PRO A 429 -3.79 18.40 -28.31
CA PRO A 429 -4.95 19.26 -28.18
C PRO A 429 -6.15 18.34 -27.92
N GLY A 430 -6.86 18.54 -26.81
CA GLY A 430 -8.14 17.88 -26.60
C GLY A 430 -9.07 18.24 -27.76
N GLU A 431 -9.74 17.26 -28.34
CA GLU A 431 -10.60 17.46 -29.51
C GLU A 431 -11.79 18.41 -29.21
N ASP A 432 -12.08 18.67 -27.94
CA ASP A 432 -13.09 19.62 -27.49
C ASP A 432 -12.51 20.56 -26.39
N MET A 433 -12.45 21.86 -26.68
CA MET A 433 -12.02 23.00 -25.82
C MET A 433 -10.50 23.34 -25.78
N GLU A 434 -10.08 24.20 -26.72
CA GLU A 434 -8.82 24.98 -26.64
C GLU A 434 -8.84 26.11 -25.59
N LEU A 435 -9.85 26.18 -24.72
CA LEU A 435 -9.97 27.24 -23.71
C LEU A 435 -9.68 26.66 -22.32
N ASP A 436 -8.44 26.92 -21.89
CA ASP A 436 -7.89 26.75 -20.53
C ASP A 436 -7.44 25.32 -20.16
N ARG A 437 -6.18 24.97 -20.51
CA ARG A 437 -5.48 23.88 -19.80
C ARG A 437 -5.39 24.25 -18.33
N SER A 438 -5.67 23.30 -17.44
CA SER A 438 -5.61 23.56 -16.00
C SER A 438 -4.20 24.03 -15.59
N ALA A 439 -4.09 24.74 -14.47
CA ALA A 439 -2.78 25.09 -13.91
C ALA A 439 -1.96 23.81 -13.63
N GLU A 440 -2.62 22.77 -13.12
CA GLU A 440 -2.03 21.46 -12.81
C GLU A 440 -1.42 20.76 -14.04
N ASP A 441 -2.06 20.85 -15.21
CA ASP A 441 -1.54 20.27 -16.45
C ASP A 441 -0.26 20.98 -16.90
N ARG A 442 -0.22 22.32 -16.74
CA ARG A 442 0.96 23.12 -17.09
C ARG A 442 2.12 22.81 -16.15
N ASP A 443 1.85 22.73 -14.85
CA ASP A 443 2.85 22.40 -13.84
C ASP A 443 3.40 20.98 -14.04
N SER A 444 2.53 20.01 -14.33
CA SER A 444 2.93 18.64 -14.65
C SER A 444 3.80 18.54 -15.90
N LEU A 445 3.51 19.33 -16.94
CA LEU A 445 4.34 19.40 -18.15
C LEU A 445 5.71 20.05 -17.86
N ALA A 446 5.75 21.09 -17.03
CA ALA A 446 7.00 21.74 -16.63
C ALA A 446 7.88 20.79 -15.81
N GLU A 447 7.30 20.09 -14.84
CA GLU A 447 7.97 19.04 -14.05
C GLU A 447 8.52 17.95 -14.97
N THR A 448 7.73 17.47 -15.94
CA THR A 448 8.18 16.42 -16.88
C THR A 448 9.37 16.89 -17.72
N LYS A 449 9.43 18.16 -18.11
CA LYS A 449 10.60 18.72 -18.80
C LYS A 449 11.83 18.78 -17.91
N ALA A 450 11.67 19.17 -16.64
CA ALA A 450 12.76 19.17 -15.67
C ALA A 450 13.33 17.77 -15.47
N LEU A 451 12.47 16.77 -15.30
CA LEU A 451 12.87 15.35 -15.19
C LEU A 451 13.55 14.82 -16.47
N LEU A 452 13.10 15.27 -17.65
CA LEU A 452 13.77 14.95 -18.91
C LEU A 452 15.20 15.50 -18.94
N LEU A 453 15.41 16.73 -18.46
CA LEU A 453 16.76 17.31 -18.36
C LEU A 453 17.63 16.57 -17.34
N GLU A 454 17.04 16.19 -16.21
CA GLU A 454 17.72 15.40 -15.18
C GLU A 454 18.18 14.02 -15.70
N ALA A 455 17.46 13.45 -16.68
CA ALA A 455 17.90 12.23 -17.36
C ALA A 455 18.97 12.49 -18.44
N VAL A 456 18.83 13.57 -19.21
CA VAL A 456 19.70 13.86 -20.36
C VAL A 456 21.11 14.28 -19.91
N LEU A 457 21.23 15.14 -18.90
CA LEU A 457 22.52 15.71 -18.51
C LEU A 457 23.52 14.62 -18.06
N PRO A 458 23.16 13.69 -17.14
CA PRO A 458 24.08 12.62 -16.78
C PRO A 458 24.35 11.63 -17.91
N LEU A 459 23.38 11.42 -18.82
CA LEU A 459 23.59 10.55 -19.97
C LEU A 459 24.67 11.10 -20.91
N ILE A 460 24.78 12.42 -21.04
CA ILE A 460 25.84 13.07 -21.82
C ILE A 460 27.21 12.68 -21.25
N ASP A 461 27.38 12.79 -19.93
CA ASP A 461 28.65 12.49 -19.26
C ASP A 461 29.04 11.02 -19.36
N LEU A 462 28.05 10.13 -19.32
CA LEU A 462 28.27 8.70 -19.49
C LEU A 462 28.50 8.26 -20.95
N THR A 463 28.26 9.12 -21.94
CA THR A 463 28.32 8.75 -23.35
C THR A 463 29.73 8.98 -23.93
N PRO A 464 30.49 7.94 -24.29
CA PRO A 464 31.84 8.12 -24.82
C PRO A 464 31.85 8.70 -26.24
N ASP A 465 30.87 8.32 -27.05
CA ASP A 465 30.78 8.74 -28.46
C ASP A 465 30.44 10.23 -28.56
N LYS A 466 31.37 10.99 -29.16
CA LYS A 466 31.21 12.44 -29.34
C LYS A 466 29.98 12.80 -30.17
N ALA A 467 29.71 12.06 -31.26
CA ALA A 467 28.58 12.39 -32.13
C ALA A 467 27.23 12.25 -31.40
N LYS A 468 27.11 11.22 -30.55
CA LYS A 468 25.94 11.03 -29.69
C LYS A 468 25.85 12.08 -28.59
N ARG A 469 26.97 12.45 -27.96
CA ARG A 469 26.99 13.55 -26.99
C ARG A 469 26.50 14.86 -27.59
N ASP A 470 26.97 15.22 -28.79
CA ASP A 470 26.56 16.44 -29.47
C ASP A 470 25.04 16.46 -29.75
N ASP A 471 24.44 15.30 -30.10
CA ASP A 471 22.99 15.15 -30.27
C ASP A 471 22.23 15.31 -28.94
N LEU A 472 22.71 14.68 -27.87
CA LEU A 472 22.14 14.82 -26.52
C LEU A 472 22.23 16.27 -26.00
N TYR A 473 23.33 16.97 -26.27
CA TYR A 473 23.47 18.39 -25.97
C TYR A 473 22.43 19.24 -26.72
N ALA A 474 22.31 19.03 -28.03
CA ALA A 474 21.30 19.73 -28.84
C ALA A 474 19.88 19.45 -28.34
N ARG A 475 19.62 18.25 -27.80
CA ARG A 475 18.36 17.87 -27.18
C ARG A 475 18.14 18.56 -25.83
N ALA A 476 19.14 18.61 -24.95
CA ALA A 476 19.08 19.31 -23.68
C ALA A 476 18.74 20.81 -23.88
N VAL A 477 19.42 21.46 -24.83
CA VAL A 477 19.16 22.88 -25.19
C VAL A 477 17.74 23.07 -25.72
N ARG A 478 17.20 22.13 -26.51
CA ARG A 478 15.83 22.20 -27.03
C ARG A 478 14.78 22.13 -25.93
N VAL A 479 15.04 21.33 -24.89
CA VAL A 479 14.09 21.10 -23.79
C VAL A 479 14.18 22.21 -22.75
N GLY A 480 15.39 22.58 -22.32
CA GLY A 480 15.62 23.54 -21.24
C GLY A 480 15.85 24.99 -21.67
N GLY A 481 15.97 25.26 -22.97
CA GLY A 481 16.11 26.63 -23.49
C GLY A 481 17.41 27.30 -23.04
N GLU A 482 17.31 28.60 -22.73
CA GLU A 482 18.47 29.45 -22.38
C GLU A 482 19.13 29.04 -21.05
N ASP A 483 18.36 28.50 -20.09
CA ASP A 483 18.86 28.11 -18.77
C ASP A 483 19.91 27.00 -18.87
N VAL A 484 19.69 26.01 -19.74
CA VAL A 484 20.65 24.93 -20.00
C VAL A 484 21.87 25.45 -20.74
N VAL A 485 21.71 26.42 -21.64
CA VAL A 485 22.84 27.04 -22.35
C VAL A 485 23.76 27.76 -21.36
N GLN A 486 23.19 28.50 -20.40
CA GLN A 486 23.95 29.18 -19.34
C GLN A 486 24.67 28.18 -18.44
N LEU A 487 23.98 27.12 -17.99
CA LEU A 487 24.57 26.06 -17.17
C LEU A 487 25.80 25.42 -17.84
N LEU A 488 25.72 25.17 -19.15
CA LEU A 488 26.76 24.48 -19.91
C LEU A 488 27.91 25.38 -20.35
N GLN A 489 27.67 26.69 -20.51
CA GLN A 489 28.73 27.64 -20.86
C GLN A 489 29.63 27.98 -19.67
N GLY A 490 29.22 27.61 -18.45
CA GLY A 490 29.86 28.01 -17.20
C GLY A 490 29.65 29.51 -16.97
N ASP A 491 29.50 29.91 -15.70
CA ASP A 491 29.64 31.34 -15.38
C ASP A 491 31.02 31.76 -15.91
N PRO A 492 31.12 32.83 -16.73
CA PRO A 492 32.41 33.38 -17.09
C PRO A 492 33.07 33.75 -15.77
N MET A 493 33.99 32.91 -15.30
CA MET A 493 34.82 33.19 -14.14
C MET A 493 35.32 34.62 -14.31
N ASP A 494 35.02 35.47 -13.34
CA ASP A 494 35.56 36.83 -13.25
C ASP A 494 37.10 36.71 -13.27
N GLU A 495 37.69 36.69 -14.48
CA GLU A 495 39.13 36.72 -14.72
C GLU A 495 39.74 38.11 -14.47
N ASP A 496 39.00 39.00 -13.81
CA ASP A 496 39.41 40.37 -13.52
C ASP A 496 39.51 40.60 -12.01
N GLU A 497 40.60 40.15 -11.38
CA GLU A 497 41.18 40.81 -10.20
C GLU A 497 42.66 40.41 -10.04
N ASP A 498 43.50 41.01 -10.89
CA ASP A 498 44.95 41.15 -10.73
C ASP A 498 45.32 42.34 -9.81
#